data_AF-A0A356ZC29-F1
#
_entry.id   AF-A0A356ZC29-F1
#
_cell.length_a   1.000
_cell.length_b   1.000
_cell.length_c   1.000
_cell.angle_alpha   90.00
_cell.angle_beta   90.00
_cell.angle_gamma   90.00
#
_symmetry.space_group_name_H-M   'P 1'
#
loop_
_entity.id
_entity.type
_entity.pdbx_description
1 polymer ?
#
loop_
_entity_poly.entity_id
_entity_poly.type
_entity_poly.pdbx_seq_one_letter_code
_entity_poly.pdbx_strand_id
1 'polypeptide(L)'
;LLDNRIPPELLQEYCAVRMRNHQVNSEVLLSLARGDLDFVILCQEDATLYGPHKEEQMKLEEQIISLGLNDDVVIYNGTDEAEMLLLARVLNFERKAMPVFAFNFVPWEGRNNIPPFEDRPLAENVKLQCTVAGIIPVFIQEKKPFMEQGFIADAMTIINCSHRQKGEDWLGPISPTVERDFAVGDFLRLVQEIRLPLGVADLRFANGGDPGFLKELAERIGLF
;
A
#
# COMPACT_ATOMS: atom_id res chain seq x y z
N LEU A 1 -0.50 0.06 -32.86
CA LEU A 1 -1.38 -0.98 -32.33
C LEU A 1 -0.55 -2.23 -32.13
N LEU A 2 -0.39 -2.67 -30.88
CA LEU A 2 0.42 -3.84 -30.51
C LEU A 2 -0.22 -5.15 -31.01
N ASP A 3 -1.50 -5.11 -31.38
CA ASP A 3 -2.33 -6.25 -31.81
C ASP A 3 -1.73 -7.00 -33.02
N ASN A 4 -1.01 -6.31 -33.91
CA ASN A 4 -0.36 -6.94 -35.06
C ASN A 4 1.01 -7.58 -34.73
N ARG A 5 1.49 -7.44 -33.49
CA ARG A 5 2.78 -8.00 -33.03
C ARG A 5 2.61 -9.16 -32.04
N ILE A 6 1.39 -9.42 -31.59
CA ILE A 6 1.06 -10.49 -30.65
C ILE A 6 0.34 -11.58 -31.46
N PRO A 7 0.79 -12.86 -31.41
CA PRO A 7 0.06 -13.96 -32.02
C PRO A 7 -1.41 -13.98 -31.58
N PRO A 8 -2.40 -14.04 -32.50
CA PRO A 8 -3.82 -13.96 -32.14
C PRO A 8 -4.26 -15.00 -31.11
N GLU A 9 -3.70 -16.21 -31.18
CA GLU A 9 -3.96 -17.30 -30.25
C GLU A 9 -3.56 -16.94 -28.81
N LEU A 10 -2.40 -16.31 -28.62
CA LEU A 10 -1.93 -15.87 -27.30
C LEU A 10 -2.79 -14.72 -26.75
N LEU A 11 -3.22 -13.80 -27.62
CA LEU A 11 -4.12 -12.72 -27.20
C LEU A 11 -5.48 -13.26 -26.78
N GLN A 12 -6.03 -14.23 -27.52
CA GLN A 12 -7.29 -14.89 -27.18
C GLN A 12 -7.19 -15.65 -25.85
N GLU A 13 -6.12 -16.42 -25.66
CA GLU A 13 -5.88 -17.16 -24.40
C GLU A 13 -5.75 -16.19 -23.22
N TYR A 14 -4.95 -15.13 -23.37
CA TYR A 14 -4.82 -14.10 -22.35
C TYR A 14 -6.17 -13.47 -21.97
N CYS A 15 -6.97 -13.06 -22.96
CA CYS A 15 -8.29 -12.51 -22.73
C CYS A 15 -9.26 -13.50 -22.08
N ALA A 16 -9.18 -14.79 -22.43
CA ALA A 16 -10.00 -15.84 -21.83
C ALA A 16 -9.67 -16.04 -20.34
N VAL A 17 -8.39 -16.02 -19.97
CA VAL A 17 -7.96 -16.09 -18.56
C VAL A 17 -8.49 -14.90 -17.77
N ARG A 18 -8.37 -13.68 -18.31
CA ARG A 18 -8.92 -12.48 -17.67
C ARG A 18 -10.42 -12.56 -17.48
N MET A 19 -11.15 -13.01 -18.50
CA MET A 19 -12.61 -13.15 -18.43
C MET A 19 -13.03 -14.15 -17.35
N ARG A 20 -12.33 -15.27 -17.24
CA ARG A 20 -12.55 -16.26 -16.18
C ARG A 20 -12.29 -15.64 -14.79
N ASN A 21 -11.19 -14.92 -14.62
CA ASN A 21 -10.87 -14.28 -13.34
C ASN A 21 -11.94 -13.24 -12.96
N HIS A 22 -12.39 -12.44 -13.92
CA HIS A 22 -13.48 -11.48 -13.72
C HIS A 22 -14.77 -12.17 -13.28
N GLN A 23 -15.13 -13.29 -13.91
CA GLN A 23 -16.31 -14.08 -13.54
C GLN A 23 -16.20 -14.61 -12.11
N VAL A 24 -15.04 -15.13 -11.70
CA VAL A 24 -14.82 -15.59 -10.32
C VAL A 24 -14.98 -14.43 -9.34
N ASN A 25 -14.35 -13.28 -9.61
CA ASN A 25 -14.47 -12.09 -8.75
C ASN A 25 -15.93 -11.60 -8.67
N SER A 26 -16.66 -11.62 -9.79
CA SER A 26 -18.08 -11.26 -9.83
C SER A 26 -18.95 -12.20 -8.97
N GLU A 27 -18.71 -13.51 -9.00
CA GLU A 27 -19.42 -14.48 -8.17
C GLU A 27 -19.09 -14.33 -6.67
N VAL A 28 -17.86 -13.93 -6.33
CA VAL A 28 -17.48 -13.58 -4.95
C VAL A 28 -18.29 -12.38 -4.46
N LEU A 29 -18.43 -11.33 -5.29
CA LEU A 29 -19.26 -10.16 -4.95
C LEU A 29 -20.74 -10.54 -4.77
N LEU A 30 -21.27 -11.42 -5.63
CA LEU A 30 -22.63 -11.93 -5.47
C LEU A 30 -22.78 -12.76 -4.18
N SER A 31 -21.76 -13.49 -3.77
CA SER A 31 -21.75 -14.27 -2.52
C SER A 31 -21.75 -13.36 -1.30
N LEU A 32 -20.96 -12.28 -1.31
CA LEU A 32 -21.02 -11.23 -0.30
C LEU A 32 -22.41 -10.58 -0.25
N ALA A 33 -23.01 -10.25 -1.40
CA ALA A 33 -24.35 -9.67 -1.46
C ALA A 33 -25.46 -10.59 -0.91
N ARG A 34 -25.27 -11.91 -0.95
CA ARG A 34 -26.18 -12.89 -0.33
C ARG A 34 -25.99 -13.05 1.18
N GLY A 35 -24.91 -12.49 1.74
CA GLY A 35 -24.53 -12.67 3.14
C GLY A 35 -23.77 -13.97 3.40
N ASP A 36 -23.20 -14.61 2.36
CA ASP A 36 -22.35 -15.80 2.53
C ASP A 36 -20.94 -15.44 3.04
N LEU A 37 -20.55 -14.16 2.91
CA LEU A 37 -19.29 -13.57 3.33
C LEU A 37 -19.59 -12.26 4.08
N ASP A 38 -18.68 -11.83 4.96
CA ASP A 38 -18.82 -10.56 5.70
C ASP A 38 -17.96 -9.43 5.09
N PHE A 39 -16.85 -9.77 4.44
CA PHE A 39 -15.90 -8.82 3.90
C PHE A 39 -15.07 -9.47 2.78
N VAL A 40 -14.76 -8.72 1.73
CA VAL A 40 -13.96 -9.21 0.59
C VAL A 40 -12.83 -8.25 0.28
N ILE A 41 -11.66 -8.81 -0.03
CA ILE A 41 -10.58 -8.11 -0.71
C ILE A 41 -10.35 -8.71 -2.08
N LEU A 42 -10.23 -7.85 -3.08
CA LEU A 42 -9.88 -8.22 -4.45
C LEU A 42 -8.45 -7.74 -4.70
N CYS A 43 -7.50 -8.66 -4.59
CA CYS A 43 -6.08 -8.38 -4.76
C CYS A 43 -5.70 -8.18 -6.23
N GLN A 44 -4.69 -7.35 -6.44
CA GLN A 44 -4.12 -7.03 -7.74
C GLN A 44 -2.60 -7.10 -7.64
N GLU A 45 -1.97 -7.86 -8.53
CA GLU A 45 -0.51 -7.95 -8.66
C GLU A 45 -0.05 -7.44 -10.01
N ASP A 46 1.21 -7.02 -10.09
CA ASP A 46 1.86 -6.53 -11.31
C ASP A 46 0.99 -5.50 -12.05
N ALA A 47 0.40 -4.61 -11.26
CA ALA A 47 -0.42 -3.54 -11.79
C ALA A 47 0.48 -2.45 -12.37
N THR A 48 -0.07 -1.65 -13.25
CA THR A 48 0.60 -0.45 -13.73
C THR A 48 -0.44 0.64 -13.88
N LEU A 49 -0.03 1.90 -13.98
CA LEU A 49 -0.98 3.01 -14.14
C LEU A 49 -1.98 2.80 -15.29
N TYR A 50 -1.56 2.11 -16.36
CA TYR A 50 -2.40 1.79 -17.50
C TYR A 50 -2.24 0.32 -17.88
N GLY A 51 -3.35 -0.37 -18.06
CA GLY A 51 -3.32 -1.73 -18.55
C GLY A 51 -4.70 -2.34 -18.70
N PRO A 52 -4.78 -3.58 -19.21
CA PRO A 52 -6.04 -4.28 -19.40
C PRO A 52 -6.79 -4.55 -18.08
N HIS A 53 -6.11 -4.48 -16.93
CA HIS A 53 -6.74 -4.59 -15.61
C HIS A 53 -7.69 -3.43 -15.28
N LYS A 54 -7.49 -2.24 -15.87
CA LYS A 54 -8.34 -1.08 -15.60
C LYS A 54 -9.80 -1.29 -16.04
N GLU A 55 -10.03 -1.93 -17.18
CA GLU A 55 -11.39 -2.23 -17.63
C GLU A 55 -12.09 -3.24 -16.70
N GLU A 56 -11.35 -4.23 -16.21
CA GLU A 56 -11.86 -5.21 -15.26
C GLU A 56 -12.17 -4.56 -13.90
N GLN A 57 -11.26 -3.72 -13.40
CA GLN A 57 -11.45 -2.93 -12.19
C GLN A 57 -12.71 -2.08 -12.28
N MET A 58 -12.89 -1.32 -13.37
CA MET A 58 -14.07 -0.49 -13.57
C MET A 58 -15.37 -1.30 -13.50
N LYS A 59 -15.44 -2.47 -14.15
CA LYS A 59 -16.62 -3.34 -14.11
C LYS A 59 -16.89 -3.88 -12.70
N LEU A 60 -15.85 -4.24 -11.96
CA LEU A 60 -15.98 -4.70 -10.58
C LEU A 60 -16.43 -3.57 -9.65
N GLU A 61 -15.90 -2.36 -9.82
CA GLU A 61 -16.32 -1.16 -9.08
C GLU A 61 -17.79 -0.81 -9.36
N GLU A 62 -18.22 -0.83 -10.63
CA GLU A 62 -19.62 -0.67 -11.01
C GLU A 62 -20.53 -1.71 -10.35
N GLN A 63 -20.08 -2.98 -10.33
CA GLN A 63 -20.83 -4.07 -9.69
C GLN A 63 -20.92 -3.85 -8.17
N ILE A 64 -19.82 -3.51 -7.49
CA ILE A 64 -19.76 -3.19 -6.05
C ILE A 64 -20.79 -2.09 -5.71
N ILE A 65 -20.79 -1.01 -6.50
CA ILE A 65 -21.73 0.10 -6.31
C ILE A 65 -23.17 -0.37 -6.51
N SER A 66 -23.44 -1.13 -7.59
CA SER A 66 -24.80 -1.61 -7.91
C SER A 66 -25.39 -2.55 -6.87
N LEU A 67 -24.54 -3.32 -6.18
CA LEU A 67 -24.93 -4.24 -5.11
C LEU A 67 -24.90 -3.58 -3.72
N GLY A 68 -24.43 -2.34 -3.62
CA GLY A 68 -24.34 -1.61 -2.35
C GLY A 68 -23.22 -2.06 -1.42
N LEU A 69 -22.13 -2.65 -1.96
CA LEU A 69 -21.08 -3.32 -1.19
C LEU A 69 -19.86 -2.42 -0.88
N ASN A 70 -20.00 -1.10 -0.97
CA ASN A 70 -18.88 -0.14 -0.93
C ASN A 70 -18.08 -0.18 0.38
N ASP A 71 -18.72 -0.54 1.50
CA ASP A 71 -18.08 -0.60 2.81
C ASP A 71 -17.44 -1.97 3.10
N ASP A 72 -17.82 -3.00 2.32
CA ASP A 72 -17.49 -4.40 2.58
C ASP A 72 -16.52 -5.00 1.56
N VAL A 73 -16.13 -4.22 0.53
CA VAL A 73 -15.20 -4.64 -0.51
C VAL A 73 -14.07 -3.64 -0.67
N VAL A 74 -12.84 -4.14 -0.75
CA VAL A 74 -11.67 -3.33 -1.10
C VAL A 74 -10.94 -3.95 -2.29
N ILE A 75 -10.75 -3.16 -3.36
CA ILE A 75 -9.82 -3.50 -4.44
C ILE A 75 -8.44 -3.02 -4.03
N TYR A 76 -7.53 -3.96 -3.90
CA TYR A 76 -6.29 -3.84 -3.16
C TYR A 76 -5.09 -4.23 -4.04
N ASN A 77 -3.99 -3.53 -3.85
CA ASN A 77 -2.73 -3.76 -4.55
C ASN A 77 -1.79 -4.58 -3.65
N GLY A 78 -1.30 -5.71 -4.15
CA GLY A 78 -0.55 -6.72 -3.38
C GLY A 78 -1.41 -7.93 -3.01
N THR A 79 -0.77 -9.10 -2.91
CA THR A 79 -1.43 -10.36 -2.52
C THR A 79 -0.74 -11.02 -1.33
N ASP A 80 0.58 -10.99 -1.26
CA ASP A 80 1.36 -11.67 -0.22
C ASP A 80 1.01 -11.22 1.21
N GLU A 81 0.62 -9.96 1.39
CA GLU A 81 0.26 -9.36 2.66
C GLU A 81 -1.25 -9.42 2.99
N ALA A 82 -2.08 -9.79 2.00
CA ALA A 82 -3.54 -9.74 2.06
C ALA A 82 -4.10 -10.55 3.24
N GLU A 83 -3.58 -11.75 3.44
CA GLU A 83 -3.98 -12.64 4.54
C GLU A 83 -3.65 -12.06 5.91
N MET A 84 -2.50 -11.42 6.05
CA MET A 84 -2.08 -10.78 7.30
C MET A 84 -2.94 -9.56 7.64
N LEU A 85 -3.39 -8.81 6.62
CA LEU A 85 -4.31 -7.70 6.82
C LEU A 85 -5.69 -8.20 7.27
N LEU A 86 -6.20 -9.29 6.67
CA LEU A 86 -7.46 -9.91 7.12
C LEU A 86 -7.34 -10.47 8.55
N LEU A 87 -6.20 -11.07 8.91
CA LEU A 87 -5.96 -11.50 10.28
C LEU A 87 -5.98 -10.32 11.26
N ALA A 88 -5.34 -9.20 10.91
CA ALA A 88 -5.37 -7.99 11.72
C ALA A 88 -6.80 -7.44 11.88
N ARG A 89 -7.61 -7.45 10.82
CA ARG A 89 -9.04 -7.08 10.87
C ARG A 89 -9.83 -7.93 11.83
N VAL A 90 -9.70 -9.26 11.75
CA VAL A 90 -10.39 -10.18 12.64
C VAL A 90 -9.98 -9.91 14.09
N LEU A 91 -8.69 -9.72 14.36
CA LEU A 91 -8.21 -9.40 15.71
C LEU A 91 -8.76 -8.07 16.23
N ASN A 92 -8.84 -7.04 15.39
CA ASN A 92 -9.41 -5.75 15.75
C ASN A 92 -10.91 -5.84 16.01
N PHE A 93 -11.63 -6.60 15.16
CA PHE A 93 -13.06 -6.86 15.31
C PHE A 93 -13.38 -7.59 16.62
N GLU A 94 -12.69 -8.72 16.91
CA GLU A 94 -12.88 -9.50 18.13
C GLU A 94 -12.60 -8.69 19.40
N ARG A 95 -11.62 -7.78 19.34
CA ARG A 95 -11.26 -6.89 20.45
C ARG A 95 -12.14 -5.64 20.54
N LYS A 96 -13.03 -5.41 19.57
CA LYS A 96 -13.80 -4.16 19.42
C LYS A 96 -12.87 -2.93 19.42
N ALA A 97 -11.70 -3.10 18.83
CA ALA A 97 -10.67 -2.08 18.74
C ALA A 97 -10.76 -1.36 17.40
N MET A 98 -10.41 -0.08 17.40
CA MET A 98 -10.28 0.72 16.19
C MET A 98 -8.96 1.50 16.27
N PRO A 99 -7.82 0.82 16.08
CA PRO A 99 -6.52 1.42 16.30
C PRO A 99 -6.30 2.61 15.37
N VAL A 100 -5.69 3.67 15.88
CA VAL A 100 -5.32 4.86 15.11
C VAL A 100 -3.83 4.86 14.86
N PHE A 101 -3.41 4.69 13.61
CA PHE A 101 -1.99 4.66 13.25
C PHE A 101 -1.62 5.95 12.50
N ALA A 102 -0.58 6.60 12.99
CA ALA A 102 0.03 7.75 12.34
C ALA A 102 1.03 7.30 11.28
N PHE A 103 1.06 7.95 10.12
CA PHE A 103 2.04 7.70 9.08
C PHE A 103 2.74 9.00 8.68
N ASN A 104 4.06 8.95 8.62
CA ASN A 104 4.87 10.02 8.07
C ASN A 104 5.70 9.49 6.90
N PHE A 105 5.61 10.17 5.77
CA PHE A 105 6.35 9.83 4.56
C PHE A 105 7.62 10.69 4.52
N VAL A 106 8.77 10.05 4.34
CA VAL A 106 10.07 10.71 4.23
C VAL A 106 10.67 10.37 2.88
N PRO A 107 10.77 11.34 1.95
CA PRO A 107 10.23 12.69 2.04
C PRO A 107 8.70 12.72 1.85
N TRP A 108 8.05 13.77 2.37
CA TRP A 108 6.58 13.88 2.34
C TRP A 108 5.98 13.74 0.95
N GLU A 109 6.65 14.31 -0.06
CA GLU A 109 6.23 14.28 -1.46
C GLU A 109 6.19 12.87 -2.05
N GLY A 110 6.97 11.93 -1.52
CA GLY A 110 7.06 10.55 -2.03
C GLY A 110 5.74 9.77 -1.90
N ARG A 111 4.84 10.20 -1.01
CA ARG A 111 3.50 9.62 -0.84
C ARG A 111 2.64 9.64 -2.11
N ASN A 112 2.93 10.57 -3.02
CA ASN A 112 2.18 10.76 -4.27
C ASN A 112 2.76 9.92 -5.43
N ASN A 113 3.89 9.24 -5.22
CA ASN A 113 4.47 8.39 -6.25
C ASN A 113 3.61 7.15 -6.44
N ILE A 114 3.53 6.71 -7.69
CA ILE A 114 2.89 5.45 -8.08
C ILE A 114 4.02 4.44 -8.25
N PRO A 115 4.09 3.38 -7.42
CA PRO A 115 5.10 2.36 -7.59
C PRO A 115 5.02 1.63 -8.93
N PRO A 116 6.15 1.09 -9.44
CA PRO A 116 6.22 0.51 -10.79
C PRO A 116 5.26 -0.65 -11.05
N PHE A 117 4.94 -1.42 -10.00
CA PHE A 117 4.06 -2.59 -10.03
C PHE A 117 2.68 -2.30 -9.41
N GLU A 118 2.36 -1.01 -9.33
CA GLU A 118 1.15 -0.51 -8.71
C GLU A 118 0.45 0.47 -9.65
N ASP A 119 -0.83 0.71 -9.38
CA ASP A 119 -1.68 1.52 -10.25
C ASP A 119 -2.22 2.79 -9.57
N ARG A 120 -1.78 3.06 -8.33
CA ARG A 120 -2.23 4.19 -7.52
C ARG A 120 -1.12 4.72 -6.60
N PRO A 121 -1.28 5.94 -6.06
CA PRO A 121 -0.27 6.53 -5.19
C PRO A 121 0.00 5.70 -3.93
N LEU A 122 1.25 5.75 -3.45
CA LEU A 122 1.67 5.05 -2.23
C LEU A 122 0.78 5.37 -1.02
N ALA A 123 0.40 6.64 -0.82
CA ALA A 123 -0.50 7.03 0.27
C ALA A 123 -1.88 6.34 0.18
N GLU A 124 -2.36 6.09 -1.04
CA GLU A 124 -3.63 5.41 -1.26
C GLU A 124 -3.51 3.92 -0.94
N ASN A 125 -2.42 3.26 -1.36
CA ASN A 125 -2.12 1.89 -0.95
C ASN A 125 -2.07 1.76 0.58
N VAL A 126 -1.33 2.63 1.27
CA VAL A 126 -1.25 2.64 2.75
C VAL A 126 -2.63 2.81 3.38
N LYS A 127 -3.46 3.71 2.83
CA LYS A 127 -4.83 3.90 3.31
C LYS A 127 -5.67 2.63 3.14
N LEU A 128 -5.59 1.97 1.98
CA LEU A 128 -6.33 0.74 1.71
C LEU A 128 -5.86 -0.41 2.60
N GLN A 129 -4.55 -0.56 2.85
CA GLN A 129 -4.01 -1.52 3.82
C GLN A 129 -4.61 -1.28 5.21
N CYS A 130 -4.66 -0.02 5.67
CA CYS A 130 -5.26 0.32 6.96
C CYS A 130 -6.77 0.00 6.97
N THR A 131 -7.49 0.36 5.90
CA THR A 131 -8.91 0.01 5.74
C THR A 131 -9.12 -1.49 5.84
N VAL A 132 -8.34 -2.31 5.13
CA VAL A 132 -8.40 -3.78 5.17
C VAL A 132 -8.00 -4.33 6.54
N ALA A 133 -7.08 -3.71 7.26
CA ALA A 133 -6.69 -4.13 8.61
C ALA A 133 -7.65 -3.67 9.72
N GLY A 134 -8.58 -2.76 9.42
CA GLY A 134 -9.49 -2.17 10.43
C GLY A 134 -8.81 -1.10 11.29
N ILE A 135 -7.86 -0.37 10.69
CA ILE A 135 -7.06 0.68 11.30
C ILE A 135 -7.52 2.02 10.73
N ILE A 136 -7.57 3.07 11.58
CA ILE A 136 -7.75 4.46 11.15
C ILE A 136 -6.38 5.06 10.83
N PRO A 137 -6.08 5.38 9.56
CA PRO A 137 -4.83 6.05 9.20
C PRO A 137 -4.91 7.55 9.43
N VAL A 138 -3.84 8.14 9.99
CA VAL A 138 -3.62 9.59 10.10
C VAL A 138 -2.30 9.94 9.40
N PHE A 139 -2.36 10.75 8.34
CA PHE A 139 -1.15 11.14 7.60
C PHE A 139 -0.61 12.48 8.10
N ILE A 140 0.67 12.49 8.47
CA ILE A 140 1.28 13.59 9.21
C ILE A 140 2.36 14.24 8.38
N GLN A 141 2.12 15.49 8.02
CA GLN A 141 3.14 16.37 7.47
C GLN A 141 3.83 17.13 8.59
N GLU A 142 5.15 17.07 8.63
CA GLU A 142 6.00 17.62 9.69
C GLU A 142 6.03 19.16 9.82
N LYS A 143 5.27 19.89 8.99
CA LYS A 143 5.31 21.37 8.98
C LYS A 143 4.86 22.00 10.31
N LYS A 144 4.23 21.23 11.20
CA LYS A 144 3.91 21.61 12.58
C LYS A 144 4.22 20.42 13.50
N PRO A 145 4.82 20.62 14.70
CA PRO A 145 5.15 19.54 15.61
C PRO A 145 3.93 18.65 15.91
N PHE A 146 4.13 17.33 15.87
CA PHE A 146 3.13 16.29 16.16
C PHE A 146 2.38 16.57 17.47
N MET A 147 3.10 17.05 18.50
CA MET A 147 2.60 17.34 19.84
C MET A 147 1.70 18.58 19.93
N GLU A 148 1.84 19.54 18.99
CA GLU A 148 1.04 20.78 19.02
C GLU A 148 -0.37 20.60 18.44
N GLN A 149 -0.65 19.46 17.81
CA GLN A 149 -1.91 19.22 17.10
C GLN A 149 -2.91 18.34 17.87
N GLY A 150 -2.54 17.82 19.05
CA GLY A 150 -3.47 17.09 19.93
C GLY A 150 -4.00 15.77 19.35
N PHE A 151 -3.29 15.15 18.40
CA PHE A 151 -3.69 13.86 17.83
C PHE A 151 -3.47 12.72 18.83
N ILE A 152 -4.43 11.81 18.89
CA ILE A 152 -4.34 10.54 19.63
C ILE A 152 -4.07 9.47 18.59
N ALA A 153 -2.88 8.86 18.64
CA ALA A 153 -2.52 7.71 17.83
C ALA A 153 -1.93 6.63 18.75
N ASP A 154 -2.20 5.37 18.42
CA ASP A 154 -1.73 4.19 19.18
C ASP A 154 -0.31 3.78 18.76
N ALA A 155 0.06 4.05 17.51
CA ALA A 155 1.37 3.80 16.95
C ALA A 155 1.67 4.77 15.80
N MET A 156 2.93 4.87 15.44
CA MET A 156 3.37 5.64 14.28
C MET A 156 4.30 4.81 13.40
N THR A 157 4.12 4.90 12.07
CA THR A 157 5.03 4.31 11.09
C THR A 157 5.67 5.41 10.26
N ILE A 158 6.99 5.41 10.20
CA ILE A 158 7.74 6.26 9.28
C ILE A 158 8.04 5.46 8.02
N ILE A 159 7.71 6.03 6.87
CA ILE A 159 7.86 5.41 5.56
C ILE A 159 9.00 6.11 4.82
N ASN A 160 10.15 5.44 4.71
CA ASN A 160 11.20 5.87 3.79
C ASN A 160 10.72 5.60 2.36
N CYS A 161 10.59 6.63 1.56
CA CYS A 161 10.16 6.54 0.17
C CYS A 161 11.06 7.44 -0.70
N SER A 162 10.90 7.37 -2.02
CA SER A 162 11.68 8.18 -2.96
C SER A 162 10.93 9.47 -3.34
N HIS A 163 11.65 10.52 -3.76
CA HIS A 163 11.03 11.67 -4.45
C HIS A 163 10.55 11.33 -5.87
N ARG A 164 11.18 10.33 -6.49
CA ARG A 164 10.85 9.81 -7.82
C ARG A 164 11.13 8.32 -7.79
N GLN A 165 10.11 7.51 -8.00
CA GLN A 165 10.30 6.08 -8.11
C GLN A 165 10.84 5.78 -9.52
N LYS A 166 12.13 5.43 -9.59
CA LYS A 166 12.68 4.76 -10.77
C LYS A 166 12.30 3.28 -10.65
N GLY A 167 11.90 2.66 -11.74
CA GLY A 167 11.45 1.26 -11.80
C GLY A 167 12.55 0.23 -11.56
N GLU A 168 13.34 0.43 -10.51
CA GLU A 168 14.48 -0.40 -10.14
C GLU A 168 13.99 -1.44 -9.10
N ASP A 169 14.19 -2.71 -9.43
CA ASP A 169 13.67 -3.89 -8.75
C ASP A 169 14.73 -4.52 -7.81
N TRP A 170 14.30 -5.10 -6.69
CA TRP A 170 15.05 -5.85 -5.65
C TRP A 170 16.11 -5.11 -4.84
N LEU A 171 17.04 -4.42 -5.52
CA LEU A 171 18.19 -3.75 -4.93
C LEU A 171 18.49 -2.53 -5.80
N GLY A 172 17.74 -1.46 -5.57
CA GLY A 172 18.11 -0.17 -6.13
C GLY A 172 19.56 0.18 -5.75
N PRO A 173 20.26 0.97 -6.58
CA PRO A 173 21.55 1.50 -6.20
C PRO A 173 21.38 2.22 -4.85
N ILE A 174 22.33 2.01 -3.94
CA ILE A 174 22.37 2.73 -2.66
C ILE A 174 22.08 4.20 -2.95
N SER A 175 21.09 4.79 -2.26
CA SER A 175 20.71 6.18 -2.51
C SER A 175 21.94 7.08 -2.42
N PRO A 176 22.00 8.16 -3.23
CA PRO A 176 23.04 9.16 -3.07
C PRO A 176 23.15 9.58 -1.60
N THR A 177 24.38 9.68 -1.09
CA THR A 177 24.65 9.93 0.34
C THR A 177 23.85 11.12 0.88
N VAL A 178 23.71 12.19 0.11
CA VAL A 178 22.94 13.37 0.51
C VAL A 178 21.45 13.04 0.75
N GLU A 179 20.80 12.33 -0.15
CA GLU A 179 19.39 11.95 0.02
C GLU A 179 19.19 11.01 1.21
N ARG A 180 20.15 10.08 1.40
CA ARG A 180 20.15 9.16 2.53
C ARG A 180 20.36 9.90 3.85
N ASP A 181 21.34 10.80 3.92
CA ASP A 181 21.62 11.62 5.11
C ASP A 181 20.40 12.44 5.53
N PHE A 182 19.67 13.02 4.56
CA PHE A 182 18.41 13.73 4.83
C PHE A 182 17.34 12.79 5.37
N ALA A 183 17.09 11.65 4.70
CA ALA A 183 16.08 10.69 5.14
C ALA A 183 16.38 10.11 6.53
N VAL A 184 17.63 9.75 6.80
CA VAL A 184 18.09 9.28 8.12
C VAL A 184 18.00 10.40 9.16
N GLY A 185 18.36 11.64 8.80
CA GLY A 185 18.26 12.80 9.68
C GLY A 185 16.83 13.11 10.11
N ASP A 186 15.90 13.17 9.15
CA ASP A 186 14.46 13.36 9.41
C ASP A 186 13.92 12.22 10.27
N PHE A 187 14.29 10.98 9.95
CA PHE A 187 13.92 9.80 10.74
C PHE A 187 14.38 9.92 12.20
N LEU A 188 15.67 10.21 12.44
CA LEU A 188 16.22 10.31 13.79
C LEU A 188 15.58 11.44 14.60
N ARG A 189 15.29 12.57 13.96
CA ARG A 189 14.60 13.69 14.58
C ARG A 189 13.20 13.25 15.06
N LEU A 190 12.44 12.59 14.19
CA LEU A 190 11.11 12.08 14.55
C LEU A 190 11.16 11.07 15.70
N VAL A 191 12.10 10.13 15.69
CA VAL A 191 12.27 9.12 16.76
C VAL A 191 12.51 9.78 18.12
N GLN A 192 13.27 10.89 18.16
CA GLN A 192 13.56 11.61 19.40
C GLN A 192 12.34 12.38 19.93
N GLU A 193 11.48 12.86 19.04
CA GLU A 193 10.30 13.67 19.39
C GLU A 193 9.07 12.82 19.74
N ILE A 194 8.94 11.62 19.16
CA ILE A 194 7.76 10.77 19.30
C ILE A 194 7.91 9.80 20.48
N ARG A 195 6.85 9.70 21.30
CA ARG A 195 6.78 8.78 22.45
C ARG A 195 5.83 7.59 22.23
N LEU A 196 5.37 7.39 20.99
CA LEU A 196 4.52 6.27 20.58
C LEU A 196 5.36 5.06 20.16
N PRO A 197 4.81 3.84 20.18
CA PRO A 197 5.36 2.71 19.44
C PRO A 197 5.65 3.13 17.99
N LEU A 198 6.90 2.95 17.57
CA LEU A 198 7.40 3.43 16.29
C LEU A 198 7.79 2.26 15.38
N GLY A 199 7.23 2.24 14.18
CA GLY A 199 7.60 1.35 13.08
C GLY A 199 8.34 2.08 11.97
N VAL A 200 9.10 1.33 11.18
CA VAL A 200 9.78 1.82 9.98
C VAL A 200 9.38 0.92 8.81
N ALA A 201 8.99 1.53 7.70
CA ALA A 201 8.82 0.83 6.43
C ALA A 201 9.75 1.47 5.40
N ASP A 202 10.62 0.66 4.80
CA ASP A 202 11.52 1.11 3.75
C ASP A 202 10.96 0.72 2.37
N LEU A 203 10.31 1.68 1.73
CA LEU A 203 9.60 1.55 0.45
C LEU A 203 10.24 2.43 -0.62
N ARG A 204 11.55 2.69 -0.50
CA ARG A 204 12.25 3.55 -1.45
C ARG A 204 12.37 2.93 -2.84
N PHE A 205 12.52 1.60 -2.90
CA PHE A 205 12.64 0.82 -4.14
C PHE A 205 11.47 -0.18 -4.28
N ALA A 206 11.22 -0.66 -5.49
CA ALA A 206 10.23 -1.70 -5.69
C ALA A 206 10.78 -3.05 -5.24
N ASN A 207 9.95 -3.89 -4.62
CA ASN A 207 10.31 -5.22 -4.10
C ASN A 207 11.53 -5.23 -3.16
N GLY A 208 11.82 -4.11 -2.49
CA GLY A 208 12.98 -3.98 -1.59
C GLY A 208 13.06 -2.62 -0.91
N GLY A 209 14.10 -2.45 -0.08
CA GLY A 209 14.41 -1.20 0.62
C GLY A 209 15.76 -0.62 0.19
N ASP A 210 16.13 0.53 0.73
CA ASP A 210 17.47 1.09 0.61
C ASP A 210 18.39 0.48 1.68
N PRO A 211 19.29 -0.47 1.31
CA PRO A 211 20.17 -1.11 2.29
C PRO A 211 21.13 -0.11 2.95
N GLY A 212 21.44 1.01 2.28
CA GLY A 212 22.21 2.09 2.86
C GLY A 212 21.44 2.80 3.98
N PHE A 213 20.16 3.09 3.77
CA PHE A 213 19.30 3.74 4.77
C PHE A 213 19.25 2.92 6.06
N LEU A 214 18.92 1.63 5.98
CA LEU A 214 18.83 0.77 7.17
C LEU A 214 20.18 0.60 7.87
N LYS A 215 21.27 0.46 7.11
CA LYS A 215 22.63 0.36 7.68
C LYS A 215 23.01 1.62 8.45
N GLU A 216 22.87 2.78 7.82
CA GLU A 216 23.24 4.05 8.44
C GLU A 216 22.33 4.39 9.63
N LEU A 217 21.03 4.08 9.51
CA LEU A 217 20.11 4.22 10.62
C LEU A 217 20.56 3.39 11.83
N ALA A 218 20.87 2.11 11.60
CA ALA A 218 21.32 1.19 12.65
C ALA A 218 22.62 1.65 13.33
N GLU A 219 23.57 2.16 12.56
CA GLU A 219 24.82 2.77 13.08
C GLU A 219 24.52 4.00 13.96
N ARG A 220 23.62 4.89 13.53
CA ARG A 220 23.32 6.14 14.27
C ARG A 220 22.47 5.92 15.54
N ILE A 221 21.67 4.86 15.60
CA ILE A 221 20.92 4.50 16.83
C ILE A 221 21.67 3.50 17.72
N GLY A 222 22.87 3.08 17.34
CA GLY A 222 23.74 2.20 18.13
C GLY A 222 23.26 0.75 18.22
N LEU A 223 22.62 0.22 17.17
CA LEU A 223 22.27 -1.20 17.07
C LEU A 223 23.48 -2.09 16.69
N PHE A 224 24.56 -1.50 16.17
CA PHE A 224 25.82 -2.14 15.81
C PHE A 224 27.03 -1.29 16.22
#